data_AF-A0A317KJJ7-F1
#
_entry.id   AF-A0A317KJJ7-F1
#
_cell.length_a   1.000
_cell.length_b   1.000
_cell.length_c   1.000
_cell.angle_alpha   90.00
_cell.angle_beta   90.00
_cell.angle_gamma   90.00
#
_symmetry.space_group_name_H-M   'P 1'
#
loop_
_entity.id
_entity.type
_entity.pdbx_description
1 polymer ?
#
loop_
_entity_poly.entity_id
_entity_poly.type
_entity_poly.pdbx_seq_one_letter_code
_entity_poly.pdbx_strand_id
1 'polypeptide(L)'
;MTRRRPFETFVVGTSDEYRLDVVTDPDVDNPATIVYFTARDADAAADQAQKLLAAVEGPDDRFGELYVHDGDGTALYCDTIHLPA
;
A
#
# COMPACT_ATOMS: atom_id res chain seq x y z
N MET A 1 26.14 27.65 -25.59
CA MET A 1 25.00 28.12 -24.78
C MET A 1 24.58 26.96 -23.87
N THR A 2 25.09 26.94 -22.64
CA THR A 2 24.97 25.79 -21.73
C THR A 2 23.61 25.86 -21.03
N ARG A 3 22.72 24.92 -21.32
CA ARG A 3 21.42 24.80 -20.66
C ARG A 3 21.64 24.22 -19.26
N ARG A 4 21.82 25.09 -18.26
CA ARG A 4 21.77 24.69 -16.85
C ARG A 4 20.40 24.05 -16.59
N ARG A 5 20.38 22.75 -16.30
CA ARG A 5 19.20 22.06 -15.74
C ARG A 5 19.04 22.57 -14.30
N PRO A 6 17.93 23.21 -13.92
CA PRO A 6 17.74 23.62 -12.54
C PRO A 6 17.22 22.41 -11.75
N PHE A 7 17.92 22.12 -10.65
CA PHE A 7 17.62 21.19 -9.55
C PHE A 7 17.32 19.72 -9.88
N GLU A 8 18.31 18.87 -9.60
CA GLU A 8 18.08 17.49 -9.19
C GLU A 8 17.57 17.56 -7.74
N THR A 9 16.27 17.41 -7.55
CA THR A 9 15.69 17.33 -6.19
C THR A 9 15.97 15.93 -5.66
N PHE A 10 17.06 15.78 -4.91
CA PHE A 10 17.19 14.65 -3.99
C PHE A 10 16.17 14.86 -2.85
N VAL A 11 14.97 14.31 -3.01
CA VAL A 11 14.03 14.14 -1.90
C VAL A 11 14.53 12.93 -1.11
N VAL A 12 15.39 13.17 -0.12
CA VAL A 12 15.68 12.17 0.91
C VAL A 12 14.44 12.11 1.82
N GLY A 13 13.51 11.23 1.46
CA GLY A 13 12.25 11.00 2.17
C GLY A 13 11.02 10.96 1.27
N THR A 14 11.06 10.24 0.15
CA THR A 14 9.82 9.90 -0.57
C THR A 14 9.14 8.79 0.23
N SER A 15 8.01 9.10 0.88
CA SER A 15 7.09 8.04 1.26
C SER A 15 6.38 7.58 0.01
N ASP A 16 6.42 6.29 -0.28
CA ASP A 16 5.69 5.71 -1.40
C ASP A 16 4.21 5.65 -1.05
N GLU A 17 3.35 5.74 -2.06
CA GLU A 17 1.91 5.57 -1.90
C GLU A 17 1.58 4.08 -2.00
N TYR A 18 0.77 3.60 -1.07
CA TYR A 18 0.32 2.22 -0.97
C TYR A 18 -1.20 2.15 -0.98
N ARG A 19 -1.71 1.05 -1.52
CA ARG A 19 -3.12 0.68 -1.51
C ARG A 19 -3.28 -0.65 -0.79
N LEU A 20 -4.21 -0.72 0.16
CA LEU A 20 -4.62 -1.95 0.83
C LEU A 20 -6.05 -2.29 0.41
N ASP A 21 -6.21 -3.43 -0.23
CA ASP A 21 -7.50 -3.98 -0.61
C ASP A 21 -7.89 -5.03 0.42
N VAL A 22 -8.90 -4.74 1.25
CA VAL A 22 -9.39 -5.64 2.28
C VAL A 22 -10.41 -6.60 1.68
N VAL A 23 -10.06 -7.88 1.69
CA VAL A 23 -10.85 -8.96 1.13
C VAL A 23 -11.54 -9.70 2.26
N THR A 24 -12.87 -9.80 2.18
CA THR A 24 -13.72 -10.52 3.13
C THR A 24 -14.60 -11.59 2.47
N ASP A 25 -14.45 -11.77 1.16
CA ASP A 25 -15.20 -12.73 0.33
C ASP A 25 -14.19 -13.57 -0.46
N PRO A 26 -14.50 -14.82 -0.83
CA PRO A 26 -13.65 -15.62 -1.71
C PRO A 26 -13.34 -14.96 -3.07
N ASP A 27 -14.13 -13.98 -3.53
CA ASP A 27 -13.80 -13.18 -4.72
C ASP A 27 -12.87 -12.01 -4.37
N VAL A 28 -11.58 -12.18 -4.67
CA VAL A 28 -10.53 -11.19 -4.39
C VAL A 28 -10.62 -9.95 -5.29
N ASP A 29 -11.30 -10.05 -6.44
CA ASP A 29 -11.44 -8.93 -7.38
C ASP A 29 -12.49 -7.90 -6.91
N ASN A 30 -13.20 -8.17 -5.82
CA ASN A 30 -14.20 -7.30 -5.23
C ASN A 30 -13.89 -6.99 -3.75
N PRO A 31 -12.88 -6.15 -3.47
CA PRO A 31 -12.50 -5.82 -2.11
C PRO A 31 -13.63 -5.09 -1.39
N ALA A 32 -13.87 -5.46 -0.13
CA ALA A 32 -14.87 -4.84 0.72
C ALA A 32 -14.49 -3.41 1.12
N THR A 33 -13.19 -3.11 1.20
CA THR A 33 -12.67 -1.78 1.53
C THR A 33 -11.32 -1.58 0.86
N ILE A 34 -11.10 -0.39 0.30
CA ILE A 34 -9.81 0.03 -0.28
C ILE A 34 -9.28 1.19 0.54
N VAL A 35 -8.05 1.09 1.03
CA VAL A 35 -7.39 2.13 1.83
C VAL A 35 -6.10 2.58 1.14
N TYR A 36 -5.99 3.88 0.89
CA TYR A 36 -4.77 4.51 0.38
C TYR A 36 -4.00 5.17 1.53
N PHE A 37 -2.70 4.93 1.59
CA PHE A 37 -1.83 5.52 2.62
C PHE A 37 -0.40 5.64 2.12
N THR A 38 0.41 6.47 2.76
CA THR A 38 1.84 6.61 2.45
C THR A 38 2.69 5.92 3.50
N ALA A 39 3.78 5.26 3.10
CA ALA A 39 4.75 4.68 4.02
C ALA A 39 6.19 4.89 3.53
N ARG A 40 7.16 4.86 4.45
CA ARG A 40 8.58 5.12 4.15
C ARG A 40 9.24 4.02 3.30
N ASP A 41 8.74 2.80 3.41
CA ASP A 41 9.21 1.58 2.76
C ASP A 41 8.15 0.48 2.92
N ALA A 42 8.36 -0.65 2.23
CA ALA A 42 7.43 -1.78 2.21
C ALA A 42 7.24 -2.42 3.59
N ASP A 43 8.27 -2.45 4.44
CA ASP A 43 8.17 -2.99 5.80
C ASP A 43 7.23 -2.13 6.65
N ALA A 44 7.44 -0.80 6.63
CA ALA A 44 6.55 0.13 7.31
C ALA A 44 5.12 0.09 6.72
N ALA A 45 4.99 -0.17 5.42
CA ALA A 45 3.71 -0.32 4.77
C ALA A 45 2.96 -1.56 5.27
N ALA A 46 3.64 -2.71 5.38
CA ALA A 46 3.07 -3.94 5.91
C ALA A 46 2.61 -3.79 7.38
N ASP A 47 3.43 -3.18 8.23
CA ASP A 47 3.09 -2.89 9.63
C ASP A 47 1.84 -2.00 9.75
N GLN A 48 1.73 -0.99 8.87
CA GLN A 48 0.57 -0.10 8.84
C GLN A 48 -0.65 -0.81 8.27
N ALA A 49 -0.48 -1.60 7.21
CA ALA A 49 -1.54 -2.37 6.60
C ALA A 49 -2.15 -3.38 7.59
N GLN A 50 -1.34 -4.02 8.43
CA GLN A 50 -1.83 -4.94 9.46
C GLN A 50 -2.73 -4.23 10.48
N LYS A 51 -2.35 -3.01 10.90
CA LYS A 51 -3.17 -2.19 11.81
C LYS A 51 -4.48 -1.74 11.16
N LEU A 52 -4.42 -1.37 9.88
CA LEU A 52 -5.60 -0.99 9.10
C LEU A 52 -6.54 -2.18 8.93
N LEU A 53 -6.02 -3.35 8.57
CA LEU A 53 -6.79 -4.60 8.46
C LEU A 53 -7.45 -4.99 9.78
N ALA A 54 -6.72 -4.86 10.90
CA ALA A 54 -7.24 -5.16 12.24
C ALA A 54 -8.39 -4.22 12.65
N ALA A 55 -8.41 -2.99 12.14
CA ALA A 55 -9.46 -2.02 12.40
C ALA A 55 -10.73 -2.26 11.56
N VAL A 56 -10.66 -3.06 10.50
CA VAL A 56 -11.83 -3.42 9.69
C VAL A 56 -12.59 -4.55 10.38
N GLU A 57 -13.88 -4.33 10.62
CA GLU A 57 -14.82 -5.36 11.07
C GLU A 57 -15.13 -6.30 9.92
N GLY A 58 -15.20 -7.61 10.20
CA GLY A 58 -15.42 -8.61 9.18
C GLY A 58 -15.15 -10.02 9.70
N PRO A 59 -15.18 -11.02 8.81
CA PRO A 59 -14.90 -12.39 9.19
C PRO A 59 -13.42 -12.56 9.60
N ASP A 60 -13.14 -13.61 10.36
CA ASP A 60 -11.80 -13.87 10.91
C ASP A 60 -10.78 -14.28 9.84
N ASP A 61 -11.24 -14.77 8.69
CA ASP A 61 -10.44 -15.14 7.53
C ASP A 61 -10.18 -13.98 6.56
N ARG A 62 -10.56 -12.75 6.93
CA ARG A 62 -10.23 -11.56 6.15
C ARG A 62 -8.72 -11.36 6.03
N PHE A 63 -8.31 -10.88 4.87
CA PHE A 63 -6.93 -10.53 4.58
C PHE A 63 -6.87 -9.23 3.79
N GLY A 64 -5.67 -8.66 3.66
CA GLY A 64 -5.45 -7.46 2.89
C GLY A 64 -4.43 -7.70 1.79
N GLU A 65 -4.73 -7.33 0.55
CA GLU A 65 -3.75 -7.29 -0.52
C GLU A 65 -3.09 -5.91 -0.55
N LEU A 66 -1.78 -5.88 -0.34
CA LEU A 66 -1.00 -4.66 -0.32
C LEU A 66 -0.40 -4.40 -1.70
N TYR A 67 -0.55 -3.17 -2.18
CA TYR A 67 0.02 -2.70 -3.43
C TYR A 67 0.82 -1.42 -3.20
N VAL A 68 1.87 -1.20 -3.99
CA VAL A 68 2.63 0.06 -4.05
C VAL A 68 2.36 0.76 -5.37
N HIS A 69 2.21 2.08 -5.34
CA HIS A 69 2.16 2.92 -6.52
C HIS A 69 3.58 3.33 -6.92
N ASP A 70 3.99 2.97 -8.13
CA ASP A 70 5.34 3.26 -8.67
C ASP A 70 5.48 4.68 -9.24
N GLY A 71 4.45 5.52 -9.09
CA GLY A 71 4.42 6.89 -9.61
C GLY A 71 3.91 7.00 -11.05
N ASP A 72 3.76 5.90 -11.79
CA ASP A 72 3.24 5.88 -13.17
C ASP A 72 1.73 5.58 -13.20
N GLY A 73 1.07 5.61 -12.04
CA GLY A 73 -0.37 5.33 -11.89
C GLY A 73 -0.71 3.85 -11.83
N THR A 74 0.27 2.96 -11.88
CA THR A 74 0.08 1.52 -11.72
C THR A 74 0.27 1.13 -10.25
N ALA A 75 -0.66 0.33 -9.72
CA ALA A 75 -0.50 -0.31 -8.41
C ALA A 75 0.14 -1.69 -8.62
N LEU A 76 1.33 -1.89 -8.08
CA LEU A 76 2.08 -3.14 -8.14
C LEU A 76 1.82 -3.95 -6.86
N TYR A 77 1.45 -5.21 -7.02
CA TYR A 77 1.24 -6.11 -5.88
C TYR A 77 2.54 -6.27 -5.06
N CYS A 78 2.43 -6.15 -3.75
CA CYS A 78 3.52 -6.30 -2.79
C CYS A 78 3.38 -7.60 -2.00
N ASP A 79 2.29 -7.75 -1.24
CA ASP A 79 2.14 -8.85 -0.28
C ASP A 79 0.67 -9.09 0.12
N THR A 80 0.40 -10.26 0.73
CA THR A 80 -0.86 -10.57 1.38
C THR A 80 -0.71 -10.47 2.90
N ILE A 81 -1.38 -9.47 3.48
CA ILE A 81 -1.38 -9.18 4.91
C ILE A 81 -2.45 -10.02 5.60
N HIS A 82 -2.03 -10.82 6.58
CA HIS A 82 -2.90 -11.60 7.43
C HIS A 82 -2.93 -11.02 8.85
N LEU A 83 -4.06 -11.18 9.53
CA LEU A 83 -4.12 -10.95 10.96
C LEU A 83 -3.28 -12.01 11.70
N PRO A 84 -2.59 -11.64 12.78
CA PRO A 84 -1.85 -12.61 13.58
C PRO A 84 -2.85 -13.60 14.21
N ALA A 85 -2.47 -14.87 14.19
CA ALA A 85 -3.25 -15.98 14.78
C ALA A 85 -3.30 -15.92 16.32
#